data_AF-A0A3D0HNH9-F1
#
_entry.id   AF-A0A3D0HNH9-F1
#
_cell.length_a   1.000
_cell.length_b   1.000
_cell.length_c   1.000
_cell.angle_alpha   90.00
_cell.angle_beta   90.00
_cell.angle_gamma   90.00
#
_symmetry.space_group_name_H-M   'P 1'
#
loop_
_entity.id
_entity.type
_entity.pdbx_description
1 polymer ?
#
loop_
_entity_poly.entity_id
_entity_poly.type
_entity_poly.pdbx_seq_one_letter_code
_entity_poly.pdbx_strand_id
1 'polypeptide(L)'
;PLAKELTTEEYGDVLHDQAIALFHVFSFRQAAAGFKEAYARNHRKESEDQYFYVLLCLGDKETFEKECEAAGRTPEDRQTLLKTWEEACQVENTVPDDALIARSMDDIRASLIEDIRESSMELPQK
;
A
#
# COMPACT_ATOMS: atom_id res chain seq x y z
N PRO A 1 24.03 20.36 -8.61
CA PRO A 1 23.92 19.01 -9.19
C PRO A 1 22.54 18.85 -9.86
N LEU A 2 22.51 18.54 -11.16
CA LEU A 2 21.28 18.04 -11.80
C LEU A 2 20.99 16.65 -11.21
N ALA A 3 19.71 16.31 -11.03
CA ALA A 3 19.31 14.95 -10.68
C ALA A 3 19.92 13.97 -11.70
N LYS A 4 20.52 12.87 -11.21
CA LYS A 4 21.03 11.79 -12.08
C LYS A 4 19.84 11.25 -12.89
N GLU A 5 20.01 11.13 -14.21
CA GLU A 5 19.02 10.45 -15.03
C GLU A 5 18.97 8.96 -14.63
N LEU A 6 17.79 8.48 -14.27
CA LEU A 6 17.56 7.08 -13.95
C LEU A 6 17.48 6.27 -15.24
N THR A 7 18.05 5.08 -15.22
CA THR A 7 17.76 4.06 -16.24
C THR A 7 16.27 3.67 -16.19
N THR A 8 15.75 3.06 -17.26
CA THR A 8 14.37 2.55 -17.29
C THR A 8 14.08 1.62 -16.11
N GLU A 9 15.04 0.74 -15.78
CA GLU A 9 14.94 -0.20 -14.68
C GLU A 9 14.94 0.51 -13.32
N GLU A 10 15.93 1.38 -13.05
CA GLU A 10 15.97 2.18 -11.81
C GLU A 10 14.70 3.02 -11.62
N TYR A 11 14.13 3.55 -12.72
CA TYR A 11 12.86 4.27 -12.66
C TYR A 11 11.67 3.34 -12.37
N GLY A 12 11.66 2.13 -12.92
CA GLY A 12 10.69 1.10 -12.58
C GLY A 12 10.74 0.71 -11.10
N ASP A 13 11.93 0.65 -10.50
CA ASP A 13 12.10 0.39 -9.06
C ASP A 13 11.55 1.53 -8.20
N VAL A 14 11.77 2.78 -8.58
CA VAL A 14 11.16 3.94 -7.90
C VAL A 14 9.63 3.88 -7.97
N LEU A 15 9.07 3.50 -9.12
CA LEU A 15 7.61 3.32 -9.26
C LEU A 15 7.08 2.18 -8.39
N HIS A 16 7.84 1.09 -8.25
CA HIS A 16 7.50 -0.02 -7.35
C HIS A 16 7.42 0.45 -5.91
N ASP A 17 8.44 1.16 -5.42
CA ASP A 17 8.48 1.69 -4.05
C ASP A 17 7.33 2.69 -3.81
N GLN A 18 7.02 3.53 -4.81
CA GLN A 18 5.88 4.44 -4.75
C GLN A 18 4.55 3.68 -4.66
N ALA A 19 4.39 2.59 -5.42
CA ALA A 19 3.19 1.78 -5.40
C ALA A 19 3.00 1.08 -4.04
N ILE A 20 4.08 0.62 -3.39
CA ILE A 20 4.05 0.13 -2.00
C ILE A 20 3.55 1.22 -1.06
N ALA A 21 4.11 2.43 -1.15
CA ALA A 21 3.67 3.54 -0.29
C ALA A 21 2.18 3.87 -0.49
N LEU A 22 1.71 3.89 -1.74
CA LEU A 22 0.30 4.11 -2.09
C LEU A 22 -0.61 2.99 -1.56
N PHE A 23 -0.14 1.74 -1.58
CA PHE A 23 -0.86 0.60 -1.05
C PHE A 23 -1.08 0.75 0.46
N HIS A 24 -0.05 1.08 1.22
CA HIS A 24 -0.14 1.24 2.69
C HIS A 24 -0.97 2.44 3.15
N VAL A 25 -1.21 3.43 2.28
CA VAL A 25 -2.16 4.52 2.54
C VAL A 25 -3.55 4.26 1.93
N PHE A 26 -3.87 3.00 1.65
CA PHE A 26 -5.16 2.53 1.12
C PHE A 26 -5.55 3.12 -0.24
N SER A 27 -4.59 3.62 -1.02
CA SER A 27 -4.82 4.14 -2.38
C SER A 27 -4.69 3.03 -3.43
N PHE A 28 -5.51 1.99 -3.31
CA PHE A 28 -5.37 0.75 -4.08
C PHE A 28 -5.43 0.94 -5.60
N ARG A 29 -6.31 1.79 -6.12
CA ARG A 29 -6.36 2.02 -7.58
C ARG A 29 -5.08 2.66 -8.13
N GLN A 30 -4.48 3.57 -7.36
CA GLN A 30 -3.22 4.20 -7.74
C GLN A 30 -2.05 3.23 -7.56
N ALA A 31 -2.05 2.41 -6.50
CA ALA A 31 -1.07 1.36 -6.28
C ALA A 31 -1.08 0.34 -7.43
N ALA A 32 -2.26 -0.14 -7.85
CA ALA A 32 -2.39 -1.07 -8.97
C ALA A 32 -1.82 -0.50 -10.27
N ALA A 33 -2.13 0.76 -10.60
CA ALA A 33 -1.55 1.44 -11.75
C ALA A 33 -0.02 1.57 -11.63
N GLY A 34 0.48 1.92 -10.45
CA GLY A 34 1.91 2.03 -10.16
C GLY A 34 2.66 0.72 -10.33
N PHE A 35 2.14 -0.39 -9.77
CA PHE A 35 2.76 -1.72 -9.90
C PHE A 35 2.79 -2.21 -11.36
N LYS A 36 1.70 -2.02 -12.11
CA LYS A 36 1.65 -2.39 -13.54
C LYS A 36 2.69 -1.62 -14.36
N GLU A 37 2.81 -0.32 -14.09
CA GLU A 37 3.73 0.58 -14.77
C GLU A 37 5.19 0.37 -14.35
N ALA A 38 5.42 -0.06 -13.10
CA ALA A 38 6.71 -0.51 -12.60
C ALA A 38 7.15 -1.79 -13.32
N TYR A 39 6.30 -2.82 -13.38
CA TYR A 39 6.61 -4.08 -14.06
C TYR A 39 6.93 -3.89 -15.54
N ALA A 40 6.19 -3.01 -16.23
CA ALA A 40 6.46 -2.68 -17.64
C ALA A 40 7.88 -2.12 -17.87
N ARG A 41 8.54 -1.61 -16.83
CA ARG A 41 9.90 -1.03 -16.89
C ARG A 41 10.98 -1.89 -16.30
N ASN A 42 10.76 -2.43 -15.10
CA ASN A 42 11.77 -3.20 -14.39
C ASN A 42 11.66 -4.71 -14.60
N HIS A 43 10.54 -5.19 -15.15
CA HIS A 43 10.27 -6.62 -15.34
C HIS A 43 10.42 -7.46 -14.06
N ARG A 44 10.33 -6.83 -12.88
CA ARG A 44 10.46 -7.49 -11.59
C ARG A 44 9.18 -8.26 -11.30
N LYS A 45 9.30 -9.58 -11.16
CA LYS A 45 8.16 -10.47 -10.87
C LYS A 45 7.33 -10.01 -9.67
N GLU A 46 7.99 -9.47 -8.65
CA GLU A 46 7.31 -8.92 -7.48
C GLU A 46 6.37 -7.75 -7.81
N SER A 47 6.74 -6.85 -8.74
CA SER A 47 5.84 -5.76 -9.18
C SER A 47 4.55 -6.34 -9.79
N GLU A 48 4.67 -7.42 -10.56
CA GLU A 48 3.52 -8.08 -11.18
C GLU A 48 2.67 -8.84 -10.15
N ASP A 49 3.30 -9.59 -9.25
CA ASP A 49 2.59 -10.31 -8.18
C ASP A 49 1.85 -9.32 -7.25
N GLN A 50 2.48 -8.19 -6.89
CA GLN A 50 1.85 -7.13 -6.09
C GLN A 50 0.67 -6.47 -6.81
N TYR A 51 0.75 -6.23 -8.12
CA TYR A 51 -0.40 -5.77 -8.91
C TYR A 51 -1.60 -6.70 -8.75
N PHE A 52 -1.40 -8.02 -8.84
CA PHE A 52 -2.46 -9.00 -8.65
C PHE A 52 -3.03 -8.99 -7.23
N TYR A 53 -2.19 -8.85 -6.21
CA TYR A 53 -2.67 -8.72 -4.82
C TYR A 53 -3.54 -7.47 -4.65
N VAL A 54 -3.20 -6.33 -5.27
CA VAL A 54 -4.05 -5.14 -5.21
C VAL A 54 -5.42 -5.37 -5.85
N LEU A 55 -5.51 -6.14 -6.95
CA LEU A 55 -6.79 -6.51 -7.54
C LEU A 55 -7.64 -7.37 -6.59
N LEU A 56 -6.99 -8.28 -5.85
CA LEU A 56 -7.65 -9.08 -4.81
C LEU A 56 -8.13 -8.20 -3.65
N CYS A 57 -7.35 -7.21 -3.20
CA CYS A 57 -7.79 -6.22 -2.20
C CYS A 57 -9.06 -5.47 -2.63
N LEU A 58 -9.13 -5.10 -3.90
CA LEU A 58 -10.26 -4.38 -4.49
C LEU A 58 -11.51 -5.27 -4.68
N GLY A 59 -11.38 -6.59 -4.49
CA GLY A 59 -12.43 -7.55 -4.78
C GLY A 59 -12.73 -7.73 -6.26
N ASP A 60 -11.86 -7.22 -7.15
CA ASP A 60 -12.05 -7.21 -8.60
C ASP A 60 -11.58 -8.53 -9.22
N LYS A 61 -12.29 -9.61 -8.89
CA LYS A 61 -11.94 -10.98 -9.28
C LYS A 61 -11.94 -11.19 -10.80
N GLU A 62 -12.87 -10.55 -11.50
CA GLU A 62 -12.96 -10.63 -12.96
C GLU A 62 -11.70 -10.04 -13.62
N THR A 63 -11.27 -8.85 -13.18
CA THR A 63 -10.04 -8.24 -13.69
C THR A 63 -8.82 -9.05 -13.30
N PHE A 64 -8.76 -9.57 -12.07
CA PHE A 64 -7.67 -10.46 -11.63
C PHE A 64 -7.52 -11.68 -12.54
N GLU A 65 -8.61 -12.41 -12.81
CA GLU A 65 -8.58 -13.60 -13.67
C GLU A 65 -8.11 -13.27 -15.07
N LYS A 66 -8.72 -12.23 -15.69
CA LYS A 66 -8.37 -11.78 -17.04
C LYS A 66 -6.92 -11.34 -17.17
N GLU A 67 -6.41 -10.57 -16.21
CA GLU A 67 -5.04 -10.05 -16.25
C GLU A 67 -4.01 -11.15 -15.96
N CYS A 68 -4.33 -12.11 -15.08
CA CYS A 68 -3.49 -13.30 -14.88
C CYS A 68 -3.37 -14.12 -16.16
N GLU A 69 -4.46 -14.34 -16.88
CA GLU A 69 -4.44 -15.03 -18.18
C GLU A 69 -3.63 -14.25 -19.23
N ALA A 70 -3.81 -12.93 -19.30
CA ALA A 70 -3.06 -12.07 -20.21
C ALA A 70 -1.54 -12.07 -19.90
N ALA A 71 -1.17 -12.19 -18.63
CA ALA A 71 0.21 -12.35 -18.18
C ALA A 71 0.76 -13.77 -18.36
N GLY A 72 -0.04 -14.72 -18.89
CA GLY A 72 0.37 -16.10 -19.10
C GLY A 72 0.46 -16.95 -17.83
N ARG A 73 -0.15 -16.52 -16.72
CA ARG A 73 -0.19 -17.27 -15.47
C ARG A 73 -1.06 -18.52 -15.63
N THR A 74 -0.52 -19.66 -15.23
CA THR A 74 -1.28 -20.93 -15.27
C THR A 74 -2.35 -20.96 -14.17
N PRO A 75 -3.32 -21.90 -14.22
CA PRO A 75 -4.25 -22.10 -13.10
C PRO A 75 -3.54 -22.33 -11.76
N GLU A 76 -2.41 -23.04 -11.77
CA GLU A 76 -1.60 -23.33 -10.58
C GLU A 76 -0.93 -22.05 -10.03
N ASP A 77 -0.43 -21.17 -10.90
CA ASP A 77 0.12 -19.87 -10.49
C ASP A 77 -0.96 -19.01 -9.82
N ARG A 78 -2.17 -18.96 -10.41
CA ARG A 78 -3.30 -18.22 -9.85
C ARG A 78 -3.72 -18.76 -8.49
N GLN A 79 -3.76 -20.08 -8.35
CA GLN A 79 -4.09 -20.71 -7.08
C GLN A 79 -3.01 -20.44 -6.02
N THR A 80 -1.75 -20.36 -6.43
CA THR A 80 -0.64 -19.98 -5.54
C THR A 80 -0.80 -18.53 -5.07
N LEU A 81 -1.07 -17.59 -5.98
CA LEU A 81 -1.31 -16.18 -5.66
C LEU A 81 -2.48 -16.03 -4.66
N LEU A 82 -3.60 -16.70 -4.92
CA LEU A 82 -4.77 -16.67 -4.03
C LEU A 82 -4.44 -17.21 -2.64
N LYS A 83 -3.74 -18.34 -2.57
CA LYS A 83 -3.34 -18.93 -1.29
C LYS A 83 -2.41 -18.01 -0.51
N THR A 84 -1.40 -17.45 -1.16
CA THR A 84 -0.46 -16.49 -0.53
C THR A 84 -1.20 -15.25 -0.02
N TRP A 85 -2.16 -14.74 -0.80
CA TRP A 85 -3.02 -13.63 -0.39
C TRP A 85 -3.87 -13.97 0.85
N GLU A 86 -4.55 -15.12 0.83
CA GLU A 86 -5.39 -15.58 1.95
C GLU A 86 -4.59 -15.79 3.24
N GLU A 87 -3.38 -16.35 3.13
CA GLU A 87 -2.46 -16.52 4.25
C GLU A 87 -2.04 -15.16 4.83
N ALA A 88 -1.74 -14.16 3.98
CA ALA A 88 -1.38 -12.81 4.44
C ALA A 88 -2.55 -12.12 5.17
N CYS A 89 -3.78 -12.21 4.66
CA CYS A 89 -4.95 -11.64 5.32
C CYS A 89 -5.25 -12.28 6.69
N GLN A 90 -4.88 -13.54 6.91
CA GLN A 90 -5.06 -14.20 8.21
C GLN A 90 -4.09 -13.68 9.28
N VAL A 91 -2.93 -13.16 8.89
CA VAL A 91 -1.92 -12.62 9.82
C VAL A 91 -2.34 -11.24 10.36
N GLU A 92 -2.95 -10.39 9.53
CA GLU A 92 -3.40 -9.04 9.93
C GLU A 92 -4.58 -9.05 10.92
N ASN A 93 -5.41 -10.10 10.93
CA ASN A 93 -6.57 -10.22 11.83
C ASN A 93 -6.21 -10.56 13.30
N THR A 94 -4.94 -10.51 13.69
CA THR A 94 -4.49 -10.87 15.06
C THR A 94 -4.49 -9.71 16.05
N VAL A 95 -4.69 -8.46 15.60
CA VAL A 95 -4.97 -7.30 16.47
C VAL A 95 -6.21 -6.58 15.92
N PRO A 96 -7.30 -6.43 16.70
CA PRO A 96 -8.47 -5.71 16.21
C PRO A 96 -8.10 -4.25 15.91
N ASP A 97 -8.23 -3.85 14.65
CA ASP A 97 -7.96 -2.49 14.16
C ASP A 97 -8.64 -1.42 15.01
N ASP A 98 -9.85 -1.70 15.52
CA ASP A 98 -10.61 -0.78 16.36
C ASP A 98 -9.86 -0.36 17.63
N ALA A 99 -9.09 -1.28 18.24
CA ALA A 99 -8.34 -1.00 19.46
C ALA A 99 -7.08 -0.17 19.19
N LEU A 100 -6.44 -0.38 18.03
CA LEU A 100 -5.29 0.40 17.58
C LEU A 100 -5.71 1.81 17.16
N ILE A 101 -6.80 1.92 16.39
CA ILE A 101 -7.39 3.20 15.98
C ILE A 101 -7.84 4.00 17.20
N ALA A 102 -8.52 3.36 18.17
CA ALA A 102 -8.92 4.02 19.40
C ALA A 102 -7.72 4.57 20.18
N ARG A 103 -6.66 3.78 20.31
CA ARG A 103 -5.44 4.22 21.03
C ARG A 103 -4.75 5.38 20.31
N SER A 104 -4.58 5.31 18.99
CA SER A 104 -4.00 6.41 18.23
C SER A 104 -4.85 7.69 18.28
N MET A 105 -6.18 7.56 18.28
CA MET A 105 -7.09 8.70 18.44
C MET A 105 -6.96 9.35 19.83
N ASP A 106 -6.78 8.55 20.87
CA ASP A 106 -6.60 9.05 22.23
C ASP A 106 -5.22 9.71 22.42
N ASP A 107 -4.17 9.16 21.83
CA ASP A 107 -2.82 9.76 21.83
C ASP A 107 -2.82 11.13 21.12
N ILE A 108 -3.50 11.23 19.97
CA ILE A 108 -3.66 12.50 19.23
C ILE A 108 -4.44 13.52 20.08
N ARG A 109 -5.56 13.11 20.70
CA ARG A 109 -6.35 14.01 21.56
C ARG A 109 -5.56 14.51 22.76
N ALA A 110 -4.76 13.65 23.40
CA ALA A 110 -3.93 14.02 24.54
C ALA A 110 -2.91 15.10 24.14
N SER A 111 -2.20 14.91 23.03
CA SER A 111 -1.24 15.89 22.50
C SER A 111 -1.91 17.24 22.20
N LEU A 112 -3.08 17.23 21.53
CA LEU A 112 -3.84 18.45 21.24
C LEU A 112 -4.29 19.19 22.51
N ILE A 113 -4.67 18.45 23.56
CA ILE A 113 -5.09 19.04 24.83
C ILE A 113 -3.89 19.68 25.55
N GLU A 114 -2.71 19.07 25.51
CA GLU A 114 -1.49 19.65 26.07
C GLU A 114 -1.10 20.95 25.33
N ASP A 115 -1.12 20.95 23.99
CA ASP A 115 -0.82 22.14 23.19
C ASP A 115 -1.79 23.31 23.46
N ILE A 116 -3.09 23.01 23.63
CA ILE A 116 -4.11 24.02 23.98
C ILE A 116 -3.88 24.57 25.39
N ARG A 117 -3.48 23.71 26.33
CA ARG A 117 -3.22 24.09 27.72
C ARG A 117 -1.99 24.98 27.84
N GLU A 118 -0.90 24.64 27.15
CA GLU A 118 0.30 25.47 27.09
C GLU A 118 0.02 26.84 26.46
N SER A 119 -0.68 26.86 25.33
CA SER A 119 -1.09 28.11 24.67
C SER A 119 -1.98 29.00 25.53
N SER A 120 -2.79 28.40 26.42
CA SER A 120 -3.66 29.15 27.34
C SER A 120 -2.91 29.70 28.56
N MET A 121 -1.75 29.13 28.90
CA MET A 121 -0.90 29.59 30.01
C MET A 121 0.02 30.75 29.62
N GLU A 122 0.27 30.96 28.33
CA GLU A 122 1.10 32.07 27.81
C GLU A 122 0.33 33.38 27.57
N LEU A 123 -1.00 33.41 27.78
CA LEU A 123 -1.79 34.64 27.65
C LEU A 123 -1.48 35.59 28.82
N PRO A 124 -1.00 36.83 28.58
CA PRO A 124 -0.68 37.76 29.64
C PRO A 124 -1.96 38.16 30.38
N GLN A 125 -1.99 37.91 31.69
CA GLN A 125 -3.06 38.38 32.56
C GLN A 125 -3.02 39.92 32.60
N LYS A 126 -4.10 40.53 32.13
CA LYS A 126 -4.26 41.99 32.03
C LYS A 126 -4.88 42.57 33.31
#